data_AF-A0A6G6TH94-F1
#
_entry.id   AF-A0A6G6TH94-F1
#
_cell.length_a   1.000
_cell.length_b   1.000
_cell.length_c   1.000
_cell.angle_alpha   90.00
_cell.angle_beta   90.00
_cell.angle_gamma   90.00
#
_symmetry.space_group_name_H-M   'P 1'
#
loop_
_entity.id
_entity.type
_entity.pdbx_description
1 polymer ?
#
loop_
_entity_poly.entity_id
_entity_poly.type
_entity_poly.pdbx_seq_one_letter_code
_entity_poly.pdbx_strand_id
1 'polypeptide(L)'
;MSSSYFHSSVLATTLFSLALTTSAFASENNTNTHQIITTENQPITSNASQPNNEESYWGKFKRNINQTWDNDQYNYYLPVWTWHNRFTYDKEKTDRYNETPWGFGMGKYRYDNDGDWHSLYAMAFMDSNNRVQPIMGYGFEKMWYPGDRDGFRMGAGFTLSITARHEYDYIPMPLPLPLVSVGYGHLSLQATYVPGTYNNGNVLFAWLRWQ
;
A
#
# COMPACT_ATOMS: atom_id res chain seq x y z
N MET A 1 12.77 46.57 28.16
CA MET A 1 11.37 46.98 27.88
C MET A 1 10.91 46.13 26.70
N SER A 2 10.32 44.95 26.95
CA SER A 2 8.85 44.68 26.95
C SER A 2 8.22 44.99 25.58
N SER A 3 7.44 44.16 24.88
CA SER A 3 6.93 42.79 25.05
C SER A 3 6.12 42.44 23.78
N SER A 4 6.11 41.15 23.40
CA SER A 4 5.02 40.37 22.76
C SER A 4 4.37 40.81 21.44
N TYR A 5 4.22 39.88 20.50
CA TYR A 5 2.95 39.18 20.22
C TYR A 5 3.22 37.90 19.41
N PHE A 6 3.08 36.76 20.09
CA PHE A 6 2.81 35.46 19.49
C PHE A 6 1.43 35.50 18.83
N HIS A 7 1.29 34.90 17.65
CA HIS A 7 0.01 34.38 17.17
C HIS A 7 0.18 32.89 16.88
N SER A 8 -0.43 32.08 17.74
CA SER A 8 -0.66 30.66 17.54
C SER A 8 -2.02 30.54 16.83
N SER A 9 -2.06 29.89 15.67
CA SER A 9 -3.33 29.59 15.01
C SER A 9 -3.38 28.15 14.51
N VAL A 10 -4.10 27.34 15.29
CA VAL A 10 -4.94 26.19 14.91
C VAL A 10 -4.21 24.94 14.41
N LEU A 11 -3.84 24.08 15.38
CA LEU A 11 -3.73 22.63 15.20
C LEU A 11 -5.09 22.07 14.78
N ALA A 12 -5.24 21.72 13.50
CA ALA A 12 -6.35 20.89 13.04
C ALA A 12 -5.92 19.41 13.12
N THR A 13 -6.06 18.81 14.30
CA THR A 13 -5.92 17.37 14.50
C THR A 13 -7.20 16.70 13.99
N THR A 14 -7.21 16.28 12.73
CA THR A 14 -8.27 15.39 12.22
C THR A 14 -7.86 13.94 12.46
N LEU A 15 -8.26 13.40 13.62
CA LEU A 15 -8.33 11.96 13.84
C LEU A 15 -9.46 11.40 12.98
N PHE A 16 -9.13 10.62 11.95
CA PHE A 16 -10.12 9.89 11.19
C PHE A 16 -10.11 8.42 11.61
N SER A 17 -11.18 8.00 12.29
CA SER A 17 -11.44 6.59 12.58
C SER A 17 -11.79 5.89 11.27
N LEU A 18 -10.87 5.07 10.76
CA LEU A 18 -11.13 4.25 9.57
C LEU A 18 -12.03 3.07 9.99
N ALA A 19 -13.33 3.21 9.78
CA ALA A 19 -14.25 2.09 9.86
C ALA A 19 -14.04 1.21 8.61
N LEU A 20 -13.38 0.05 8.78
CA LEU A 20 -13.35 -0.99 7.75
C LEU A 20 -14.77 -1.55 7.59
N THR A 21 -15.47 -1.17 6.52
CA THR A 21 -16.71 -1.84 6.12
C THR A 21 -16.36 -3.17 5.46
N THR A 22 -16.69 -4.27 6.14
CA THR A 22 -16.43 -5.65 5.72
C THR A 22 -17.44 -6.09 4.68
N SER A 23 -17.05 -6.13 3.40
CA SER A 23 -17.81 -6.88 2.38
C SER A 23 -16.93 -7.24 1.19
N ALA A 24 -15.93 -8.10 1.40
CA ALA A 24 -15.22 -8.79 0.32
C ALA A 24 -14.51 -10.06 0.83
N PHE A 25 -15.20 -10.88 1.62
CA PHE A 25 -14.75 -12.24 1.93
C PHE A 25 -15.95 -13.18 1.76
N ALA A 26 -16.20 -13.58 0.51
CA ALA A 26 -17.02 -14.74 0.22
C ALA A 26 -16.18 -15.62 -0.71
N SER A 27 -15.62 -16.69 -0.16
CA SER A 27 -15.00 -17.77 -0.92
C SER A 27 -16.05 -18.87 -1.09
N GLU A 28 -16.37 -19.19 -2.35
CA GLU A 28 -17.27 -20.27 -2.74
C GLU A 28 -16.69 -21.64 -2.34
N ASN A 29 -17.46 -22.43 -1.61
CA ASN A 29 -17.17 -23.84 -1.34
C ASN A 29 -17.67 -24.69 -2.53
N ASN A 30 -16.74 -25.34 -3.23
CA ASN A 30 -17.07 -26.36 -4.22
C ASN A 30 -16.83 -27.75 -3.60
N THR A 31 -17.91 -28.45 -3.26
CA THR A 31 -17.87 -29.84 -2.79
C THR A 31 -18.38 -30.75 -3.90
N ASN A 32 -17.50 -31.57 -4.46
CA ASN A 32 -17.87 -32.82 -5.10
C ASN A 32 -16.71 -33.79 -4.94
N THR A 33 -16.92 -34.89 -4.22
CA THR A 33 -16.63 -36.26 -4.67
C THR A 33 -17.19 -37.23 -3.63
N HIS A 34 -18.16 -38.07 -4.07
CA HIS A 34 -18.58 -39.27 -3.35
C HIS A 34 -17.52 -40.37 -3.48
N GLN A 35 -17.11 -40.99 -2.37
CA GLN A 35 -16.60 -42.37 -2.40
C GLN A 35 -17.13 -43.15 -1.19
N ILE A 36 -17.70 -44.31 -1.51
CA ILE A 36 -18.24 -45.34 -0.63
C ILE A 36 -17.08 -46.26 -0.22
N ILE A 37 -16.87 -46.51 1.07
CA ILE A 37 -16.00 -47.60 1.54
C ILE A 37 -16.64 -48.34 2.73
N THR A 38 -16.63 -49.66 2.57
CA THR A 38 -17.08 -50.78 3.39
C THR A 38 -16.46 -50.85 4.80
N THR A 39 -17.23 -51.40 5.73
CA THR A 39 -16.94 -51.66 7.15
C THR A 39 -15.75 -52.59 7.39
N GLU A 40 -14.79 -52.18 8.23
CA GLU A 40 -13.97 -53.09 9.04
C GLU A 40 -13.55 -52.42 10.37
N ASN A 41 -13.71 -53.15 11.47
CA ASN A 41 -13.48 -52.70 12.85
C ASN A 41 -11.99 -52.58 13.17
N GLN A 42 -11.53 -51.38 13.58
CA GLN A 42 -10.28 -51.17 14.31
C GLN A 42 -10.42 -50.05 15.36
N PRO A 43 -9.65 -50.09 16.46
CA PRO A 43 -9.95 -49.34 17.68
C PRO A 43 -9.80 -47.84 17.46
N ILE A 44 -10.79 -47.09 17.95
CA ILE A 44 -10.90 -45.64 17.87
C ILE A 44 -9.77 -45.03 18.71
N THR A 45 -8.64 -44.72 18.07
CA THR A 45 -7.76 -43.67 18.56
C THR A 45 -8.50 -42.37 18.30
N SER A 46 -8.91 -41.70 19.37
CA SER A 46 -9.49 -40.36 19.30
C SER A 46 -8.44 -39.43 18.71
N ASN A 47 -8.48 -39.24 17.38
CA ASN A 47 -7.93 -38.07 16.74
C ASN A 47 -8.66 -36.87 17.36
N ALA A 48 -8.04 -36.30 18.39
CA ALA A 48 -8.37 -34.97 18.85
C ALA A 48 -8.27 -34.07 17.62
N SER A 49 -9.43 -33.69 17.10
CA SER A 49 -9.60 -32.64 16.12
C SER A 49 -8.82 -31.45 16.66
N GLN A 50 -7.66 -31.19 16.04
CA GLN A 50 -6.91 -29.97 16.28
C GLN A 50 -7.91 -28.84 16.06
N PRO A 51 -8.15 -27.96 17.06
CA PRO A 51 -8.99 -26.82 16.83
C PRO A 51 -8.36 -26.06 15.65
N ASN A 52 -9.13 -25.84 14.59
CA ASN A 52 -8.75 -24.93 13.52
C ASN A 52 -8.53 -23.56 14.17
N ASN A 53 -7.30 -23.29 14.62
CA ASN A 53 -6.91 -21.98 15.12
C ASN A 53 -6.86 -21.09 13.90
N GLU A 54 -8.01 -20.53 13.54
CA GLU A 54 -8.11 -19.46 12.56
C GLU A 54 -7.14 -18.37 13.00
N GLU A 55 -6.13 -18.14 12.16
CA GLU A 55 -5.10 -17.17 12.48
C GLU A 55 -5.71 -15.77 12.57
N SER A 56 -5.43 -15.07 13.67
CA SER A 56 -5.81 -13.67 13.83
C SER A 56 -5.28 -12.82 12.67
N TYR A 57 -6.06 -11.83 12.23
CA TYR A 57 -5.65 -10.84 11.22
C TYR A 57 -4.29 -10.18 11.51
N TRP A 58 -3.98 -9.93 12.78
CA TRP A 58 -2.68 -9.40 13.19
C TRP A 58 -1.55 -10.42 13.01
N GLY A 59 -1.82 -11.70 13.25
CA GLY A 59 -0.91 -12.80 12.93
C GLY A 59 -0.59 -12.83 11.44
N LYS A 60 -1.63 -12.81 10.60
CA LYS A 60 -1.50 -12.79 9.14
C LYS A 60 -0.69 -11.59 8.66
N PHE A 61 -0.96 -10.41 9.21
CA PHE A 61 -0.22 -9.19 8.86
C PHE A 61 1.27 -9.29 9.21
N LYS A 62 1.61 -9.70 10.44
CA LYS A 62 3.02 -9.89 10.86
C LYS A 62 3.72 -10.93 10.00
N ARG A 63 3.07 -12.07 9.73
CA ARG A 63 3.61 -13.09 8.83
C ARG A 63 3.88 -12.50 7.45
N ASN A 64 2.94 -11.74 6.91
CA ASN A 64 3.08 -11.14 5.59
C ASN A 64 4.27 -10.18 5.51
N ILE A 65 4.50 -9.37 6.55
CA ILE A 65 5.68 -8.50 6.64
C ILE A 65 6.96 -9.34 6.70
N ASN A 66 7.04 -10.31 7.61
CA ASN A 66 8.24 -11.13 7.79
C ASN A 66 8.61 -11.88 6.50
N GLN A 67 7.64 -12.54 5.86
CA GLN A 67 7.86 -13.22 4.59
C GLN A 67 8.33 -12.27 3.47
N THR A 68 7.90 -11.01 3.50
CA THR A 68 8.35 -10.01 2.52
C THR A 68 9.77 -9.54 2.83
N TRP A 69 10.11 -9.39 4.12
CA TRP A 69 11.44 -9.03 4.57
C TRP A 69 12.48 -10.13 4.27
N ASP A 70 12.09 -11.39 4.42
CA ASP A 70 12.97 -12.55 4.20
C ASP A 70 13.12 -12.91 2.72
N ASN A 71 12.39 -12.24 1.81
CA ASN A 71 12.52 -12.46 0.37
C ASN A 71 13.80 -11.81 -0.20
N ASP A 72 14.38 -12.43 -1.23
CA ASP A 72 15.61 -11.97 -1.90
C ASP A 72 15.36 -11.19 -3.20
N GLN A 73 14.10 -10.93 -3.55
CA GLN A 73 13.72 -10.15 -4.73
C GLN A 73 13.55 -8.67 -4.39
N TYR A 74 13.97 -7.80 -5.31
CA TYR A 74 14.00 -6.35 -5.11
C TYR A 74 13.21 -5.62 -6.18
N ASN A 75 12.48 -4.59 -5.76
CA ASN A 75 11.92 -3.58 -6.66
C ASN A 75 12.77 -2.32 -6.63
N TYR A 76 12.88 -1.67 -7.78
CA TYR A 76 13.33 -0.30 -7.90
C TYR A 76 12.16 0.59 -8.26
N TYR A 77 12.10 1.74 -7.61
CA TYR A 77 11.01 2.71 -7.75
C TYR A 77 11.56 4.00 -8.33
N LEU A 78 11.02 4.43 -9.45
CA LEU A 78 11.34 5.69 -10.08
C LEU A 78 10.08 6.56 -10.08
N PRO A 79 9.95 7.51 -9.14
CA PRO A 79 8.97 8.58 -9.21
C PRO A 79 9.01 9.28 -10.57
N VAL A 80 7.88 9.33 -11.28
CA VAL A 80 7.83 9.90 -12.64
C VAL A 80 6.80 11.01 -12.81
N TRP A 81 5.71 10.99 -12.03
CA TRP A 81 4.63 11.94 -12.26
C TRP A 81 3.84 12.24 -11.00
N THR A 82 3.60 13.53 -10.77
CA THR A 82 2.67 14.02 -9.77
C THR A 82 1.61 14.87 -10.46
N TRP A 83 0.34 14.56 -10.24
CA TRP A 83 -0.78 15.35 -10.75
C TRP A 83 -1.62 15.90 -9.59
N HIS A 84 -1.88 17.20 -9.61
CA HIS A 84 -2.76 17.88 -8.65
C HIS A 84 -4.15 18.04 -9.25
N ASN A 85 -5.20 17.64 -8.52
CA ASN A 85 -6.57 17.76 -9.00
C ASN A 85 -7.01 19.23 -9.15
N ARG A 86 -7.07 19.72 -10.39
CA ARG A 86 -7.26 21.14 -10.73
C ARG A 86 -8.66 21.69 -10.45
N PHE A 87 -9.62 20.87 -10.01
CA PHE A 87 -10.96 21.32 -9.58
C PHE A 87 -11.01 21.83 -8.14
N THR A 88 -9.98 21.56 -7.32
CA THR A 88 -9.90 21.97 -5.90
C THR A 88 -8.80 23.01 -5.63
N TYR A 89 -8.29 23.66 -6.68
CA TYR A 89 -7.22 24.66 -6.61
C TYR A 89 -7.50 25.89 -7.50
N ASP A 90 -7.07 27.06 -7.05
CA ASP A 90 -6.98 28.26 -7.90
C ASP A 90 -5.86 28.11 -8.94
N LYS A 91 -6.13 28.56 -10.18
CA LYS A 91 -5.25 28.38 -11.35
C LYS A 91 -3.80 28.89 -11.15
N GLU A 92 -3.59 29.91 -10.34
CA GLU A 92 -2.25 30.50 -10.09
C GLU A 92 -1.31 29.65 -9.20
N LYS A 93 -1.81 28.58 -8.57
CA LYS A 93 -0.99 27.66 -7.75
C LYS A 93 -0.59 26.38 -8.50
N THR A 94 -1.40 25.90 -9.44
CA THR A 94 -1.11 24.65 -10.19
C THR A 94 0.05 24.81 -11.18
N ASP A 95 0.24 26.00 -11.76
CA ASP A 95 1.35 26.28 -12.68
C ASP A 95 2.74 26.41 -11.99
N ARG A 96 2.80 26.40 -10.64
CA ARG A 96 4.05 26.53 -9.87
C ARG A 96 4.56 25.24 -9.24
N TYR A 97 3.78 24.16 -9.25
CA TYR A 97 4.19 22.92 -8.60
C TYR A 97 5.04 22.04 -9.49
N ASN A 98 6.08 21.46 -8.91
CA ASN A 98 6.89 20.45 -9.56
C ASN A 98 6.04 19.18 -9.79
N GLU A 99 5.57 18.97 -11.01
CA GLU A 99 4.85 17.76 -11.44
C GLU A 99 5.82 16.61 -11.81
N THR A 100 7.14 16.85 -11.72
CA THR A 100 8.23 15.88 -11.93
C THR A 100 8.99 15.62 -10.63
N PRO A 101 8.46 14.75 -9.74
CA PRO A 101 9.06 14.47 -8.43
C PRO A 101 10.34 13.64 -8.60
N TRP A 102 11.46 14.24 -9.01
CA TRP A 102 12.72 13.49 -9.16
C TRP A 102 13.09 12.80 -7.85
N GLY A 103 13.31 11.50 -7.93
CA GLY A 103 13.54 10.68 -6.76
C GLY A 103 13.93 9.27 -7.14
N PHE A 104 14.12 8.45 -6.13
CA PHE A 104 14.42 7.04 -6.28
C PHE A 104 13.98 6.28 -5.04
N GLY A 105 13.69 5.00 -5.22
CA GLY A 105 13.59 4.10 -4.10
C GLY A 105 13.88 2.68 -4.46
N MET A 106 13.92 1.86 -3.42
CA MET A 106 14.11 0.44 -3.52
C MET A 106 13.32 -0.28 -2.44
N GLY A 107 13.06 -1.55 -2.64
CA GLY A 107 12.32 -2.34 -1.67
C GLY A 107 12.44 -3.82 -1.93
N LYS A 108 12.06 -4.62 -0.94
CA LYS A 108 11.86 -6.05 -1.10
C LYS A 108 10.44 -6.32 -1.53
N TYR A 109 10.23 -7.35 -2.33
CA TYR A 109 8.88 -7.74 -2.72
C TYR A 109 8.72 -9.24 -2.85
N ARG A 110 7.47 -9.68 -2.90
CA ARG A 110 7.09 -11.05 -3.23
C ARG A 110 5.68 -11.09 -3.79
N TYR A 111 5.38 -12.16 -4.49
CA TYR A 111 4.01 -12.59 -4.74
C TYR A 111 3.67 -13.71 -3.76
N ASP A 112 2.46 -13.70 -3.19
CA ASP A 112 1.99 -14.80 -2.36
C ASP A 112 1.41 -15.95 -3.19
N ASN A 113 0.87 -16.98 -2.51
CA ASN A 113 0.31 -18.16 -3.18
C ASN A 113 -0.94 -17.82 -4.02
N ASP A 114 -1.66 -16.76 -3.67
CA ASP A 114 -2.83 -16.27 -4.40
C ASP A 114 -2.42 -15.38 -5.58
N GLY A 115 -1.13 -15.07 -5.70
CA GLY A 115 -0.57 -14.18 -6.72
C GLY A 115 -0.72 -12.69 -6.36
N ASP A 116 -1.07 -12.37 -5.12
CA ASP A 116 -1.18 -11.00 -4.62
C ASP A 116 0.23 -10.46 -4.31
N TRP A 117 0.44 -9.18 -4.58
CA TRP A 117 1.74 -8.53 -4.47
C TRP A 117 1.94 -7.94 -3.07
N HIS A 118 3.12 -8.15 -2.50
CA HIS A 118 3.56 -7.59 -1.23
C HIS A 118 4.90 -6.90 -1.38
N SER A 119 5.10 -5.78 -0.69
CA SER A 119 6.41 -5.13 -0.66
C SER A 119 6.68 -4.34 0.62
N LEU A 120 7.95 -4.32 1.00
CA LEU A 120 8.52 -3.35 1.93
C LEU A 120 9.41 -2.43 1.13
N TYR A 121 9.12 -1.13 1.12
CA TYR A 121 9.79 -0.16 0.28
C TYR A 121 10.27 1.05 1.07
N ALA A 122 11.28 1.71 0.52
CA ALA A 122 11.69 3.05 0.89
C ALA A 122 11.98 3.86 -0.38
N MET A 123 11.47 5.09 -0.44
CA MET A 123 11.70 6.06 -1.50
C MET A 123 12.10 7.39 -0.88
N ALA A 124 12.88 8.18 -1.63
CA ALA A 124 13.09 9.59 -1.38
C ALA A 124 12.88 10.34 -2.69
N PHE A 125 12.06 11.40 -2.65
CA PHE A 125 11.72 12.20 -3.83
C PHE A 125 11.65 13.68 -3.47
N MET A 126 11.81 14.54 -4.47
CA MET A 126 11.59 15.97 -4.33
C MET A 126 10.09 16.25 -4.24
N ASP A 127 9.67 16.94 -3.19
CA ASP A 127 8.29 17.42 -3.04
C ASP A 127 8.03 18.67 -3.89
N SER A 128 6.83 19.24 -3.78
CA SER A 128 6.42 20.41 -4.55
C SER A 128 7.25 21.67 -4.29
N ASN A 129 8.03 21.72 -3.20
CA ASN A 129 8.93 22.80 -2.82
C ASN A 129 10.41 22.48 -3.12
N ASN A 130 10.68 21.41 -3.88
CA ASN A 130 12.02 20.89 -4.15
C ASN A 130 12.80 20.53 -2.87
N ARG A 131 12.09 20.05 -1.84
CA ARG A 131 12.68 19.48 -0.63
C ARG A 131 12.60 17.97 -0.67
N VAL A 132 13.61 17.30 -0.13
CA VAL A 132 13.61 15.84 -0.05
C VAL A 132 12.54 15.38 0.93
N GLN A 133 11.64 14.54 0.44
CA GLN A 133 10.60 13.84 1.20
C GLN A 133 10.89 12.34 1.18
N PRO A 134 11.33 11.75 2.31
CA PRO A 134 11.39 10.30 2.44
C PRO A 134 10.00 9.70 2.70
N ILE A 135 9.79 8.49 2.19
CA ILE A 135 8.65 7.64 2.51
C ILE A 135 9.13 6.19 2.60
N MET A 136 8.61 5.45 3.57
CA MET A 136 8.83 4.01 3.67
C MET A 136 7.56 3.33 4.15
N GLY A 137 7.33 2.10 3.75
CA GLY A 137 6.10 1.42 4.12
C GLY A 137 6.00 -0.01 3.65
N TYR A 138 4.86 -0.60 4.02
CA TYR A 138 4.39 -1.87 3.50
C TYR A 138 3.31 -1.63 2.45
N GLY A 139 3.40 -2.30 1.31
CA GLY A 139 2.41 -2.27 0.24
C GLY A 139 1.79 -3.65 0.03
N PHE A 140 0.49 -3.66 -0.25
CA PHE A 140 -0.26 -4.84 -0.65
C PHE A 140 -1.12 -4.48 -1.87
N GLU A 141 -1.10 -5.31 -2.90
CA GLU A 141 -2.02 -5.21 -4.03
C GLU A 141 -2.61 -6.59 -4.34
N LYS A 142 -3.94 -6.64 -4.44
CA LYS A 142 -4.60 -7.74 -5.11
C LYS A 142 -4.31 -7.65 -6.59
N MET A 143 -3.87 -8.74 -7.21
CA MET A 143 -3.43 -8.75 -8.60
C MET A 143 -4.39 -9.54 -9.49
N TRP A 144 -4.61 -9.03 -10.70
CA TRP A 144 -5.35 -9.69 -11.76
C TRP A 144 -4.48 -9.83 -13.01
N TYR A 145 -4.53 -11.01 -13.63
CA TYR A 145 -3.71 -11.40 -14.77
C TYR A 145 -4.64 -11.79 -15.94
N PRO A 146 -5.06 -10.85 -16.80
CA PRO A 146 -5.81 -11.19 -18.00
C PRO A 146 -4.88 -11.87 -19.01
N GLY A 147 -4.82 -13.20 -18.95
CA GLY A 147 -3.97 -14.03 -19.80
C GLY A 147 -2.84 -14.69 -19.00
N ASP A 148 -1.63 -14.69 -19.57
CA ASP A 148 -0.46 -15.31 -18.96
C ASP A 148 0.09 -14.47 -17.80
N ARG A 149 0.62 -15.15 -16.78
CA ARG A 149 1.18 -14.52 -15.58
C ARG A 149 2.40 -13.62 -15.87
N ASP A 150 3.14 -13.91 -16.93
CA ASP A 150 4.32 -13.13 -17.36
C ASP A 150 3.95 -11.94 -18.26
N GLY A 151 2.67 -11.83 -18.64
CA GLY A 151 2.16 -10.81 -19.54
C GLY A 151 1.62 -9.59 -18.80
N PHE A 152 0.42 -9.16 -19.21
CA PHE A 152 -0.25 -8.00 -18.64
C PHE A 152 -0.77 -8.33 -17.23
N ARG A 153 -0.59 -7.39 -16.30
CA ARG A 153 -1.14 -7.46 -14.95
C ARG A 153 -1.68 -6.12 -14.51
N MET A 154 -2.72 -6.15 -13.69
CA MET A 154 -3.27 -4.99 -13.02
C MET A 154 -3.47 -5.29 -11.55
N GLY A 155 -3.34 -4.29 -10.70
CA GLY A 155 -3.41 -4.45 -9.26
C GLY A 155 -4.13 -3.30 -8.58
N ALA A 156 -4.74 -3.60 -7.43
CA ALA A 156 -5.32 -2.59 -6.56
C ALA A 156 -5.19 -3.02 -5.10
N GLY A 157 -4.91 -2.07 -4.22
CA GLY A 157 -4.78 -2.34 -2.80
C GLY A 157 -4.43 -1.10 -2.01
N PHE A 158 -3.47 -1.21 -1.11
CA PHE A 158 -3.12 -0.14 -0.19
C PHE A 158 -1.66 -0.19 0.23
N THR A 159 -1.18 0.93 0.75
CA THR A 159 0.08 1.01 1.50
C THR A 159 -0.17 1.56 2.90
N LEU A 160 0.54 1.00 3.87
CA LEU A 160 0.70 1.58 5.20
C LEU A 160 2.12 2.13 5.27
N SER A 161 2.23 3.45 5.18
CA SER A 161 3.52 4.12 5.06
C SER A 161 3.72 5.16 6.16
N ILE A 162 4.97 5.54 6.33
CA ILE A 162 5.39 6.68 7.13
C ILE A 162 6.20 7.58 6.22
N THR A 163 5.90 8.87 6.25
CA THR A 163 6.65 9.90 5.53
C THR A 163 7.08 11.00 6.50
N ALA A 164 8.06 11.79 6.09
CA ALA A 164 8.48 12.97 6.82
C ALA A 164 8.64 14.12 5.82
N ARG A 165 8.22 15.32 6.20
CA ARG A 165 8.28 16.51 5.34
C ARG A 165 8.95 17.67 6.05
N HIS A 166 9.58 18.55 5.28
CA HIS A 166 10.30 19.70 5.81
C HIS A 166 9.40 20.65 6.59
N GLU A 167 8.15 20.85 6.14
CA GLU A 167 7.17 21.75 6.75
C GLU A 167 6.71 21.31 8.15
N TYR A 168 6.98 20.06 8.53
CA TYR A 168 6.64 19.49 9.83
C TYR A 168 7.90 19.07 10.60
N ASP A 169 9.02 19.75 10.38
CA ASP A 169 10.31 19.48 11.03
C ASP A 169 10.77 18.02 10.89
N TYR A 170 10.37 17.35 9.79
CA TYR A 170 10.61 15.92 9.56
C TYR A 170 10.06 14.98 10.64
N ILE A 171 9.04 15.40 11.40
CA ILE A 171 8.30 14.51 12.30
C ILE A 171 7.65 13.38 11.47
N PRO A 172 7.89 12.09 11.80
CA PRO A 172 7.30 10.98 11.07
C PRO A 172 5.78 10.97 11.16
N MET A 173 5.10 10.96 10.01
CA MET A 173 3.64 10.96 9.90
C MET A 173 3.15 9.67 9.25
N PRO A 174 2.16 8.98 9.86
CA PRO A 174 1.53 7.84 9.21
C PRO A 174 0.73 8.29 7.99
N LEU A 175 0.83 7.53 6.92
CA LEU A 175 0.20 7.84 5.64
C LEU A 175 -0.33 6.55 4.98
N PRO A 176 -1.53 6.08 5.39
CA PRO A 176 -2.21 5.00 4.71
C PRO A 176 -2.82 5.51 3.40
N LEU A 177 -2.54 4.85 2.27
CA LEU A 177 -3.01 5.30 0.96
C LEU A 177 -3.49 4.13 0.08
N PRO A 178 -4.44 4.36 -0.84
CA PRO A 178 -4.79 3.38 -1.86
C PRO A 178 -3.66 3.23 -2.88
N LEU A 179 -3.44 2.01 -3.37
CA LEU A 179 -2.53 1.72 -4.47
C LEU A 179 -3.29 1.17 -5.67
N VAL A 180 -2.85 1.54 -6.87
CA VAL A 180 -3.24 0.92 -8.12
C VAL A 180 -2.01 0.70 -8.99
N SER A 181 -2.00 -0.38 -9.76
CA SER A 181 -0.91 -0.66 -10.68
C SER A 181 -1.38 -1.30 -11.98
N VAL A 182 -0.61 -1.05 -13.03
CA VAL A 182 -0.68 -1.78 -14.30
C VAL A 182 0.75 -2.14 -14.70
N GLY A 183 0.98 -3.30 -15.29
CA GLY A 183 2.32 -3.71 -15.68
C GLY A 183 2.35 -4.78 -16.75
N TYR A 184 3.55 -4.97 -17.29
CA TYR A 184 3.85 -5.97 -18.29
C TYR A 184 5.29 -6.45 -18.08
N GLY A 185 5.49 -7.77 -17.94
CA GLY A 185 6.79 -8.33 -17.60
C GLY A 185 7.35 -7.77 -16.29
N HIS A 186 8.57 -7.23 -16.30
CA HIS A 186 9.22 -6.69 -15.10
C HIS A 186 8.85 -5.24 -14.79
N LEU A 187 8.21 -4.53 -15.73
CA LEU A 187 7.87 -3.12 -15.58
C LEU A 187 6.41 -2.94 -15.16
N SER A 188 6.20 -2.09 -14.16
CA SER A 188 4.87 -1.68 -13.70
C SER A 188 4.82 -0.17 -13.53
N LEU A 189 3.71 0.45 -13.94
CA LEU A 189 3.33 1.79 -13.51
C LEU A 189 2.41 1.63 -12.31
N GLN A 190 2.81 2.19 -11.16
CA GLN A 190 2.05 2.16 -9.92
C GLN A 190 1.76 3.59 -9.49
N ALA A 191 0.60 3.80 -8.88
CA ALA A 191 0.18 5.11 -8.41
C ALA A 191 -0.58 5.01 -7.09
N THR A 192 -0.54 6.12 -6.35
CA THR A 192 -1.28 6.35 -5.13
C THR A 192 -2.04 7.66 -5.22
N TYR A 193 -3.18 7.74 -4.54
CA TYR A 193 -3.91 9.00 -4.41
C TYR A 193 -3.83 9.49 -2.97
N VAL A 194 -3.29 10.69 -2.76
CA VAL A 194 -3.24 11.37 -1.47
C VAL A 194 -4.49 12.23 -1.33
N PRO A 195 -5.50 11.80 -0.54
CA PRO A 195 -6.68 12.61 -0.30
C PRO A 195 -6.29 13.87 0.47
N GLY A 196 -7.04 14.94 0.27
CA GLY A 196 -6.79 16.20 0.97
C GLY A 196 -7.94 17.20 0.85
N THR A 197 -7.78 18.34 1.51
CA THR A 197 -8.75 19.43 1.53
C THR A 197 -8.48 20.45 0.41
N TYR A 198 -9.35 21.44 0.27
CA TYR A 198 -9.18 22.53 -0.70
C TYR A 198 -7.83 23.22 -0.45
N ASN A 199 -7.01 23.38 -1.50
CA ASN A 199 -5.63 23.86 -1.46
C ASN A 199 -4.57 22.99 -0.73
N ASN A 200 -4.91 21.81 -0.19
CA ASN A 200 -3.97 20.91 0.50
C ASN A 200 -4.26 19.43 0.17
N GLY A 201 -3.52 18.82 -0.76
CA GLY A 201 -3.67 17.41 -1.16
C GLY A 201 -4.50 17.23 -2.43
N ASN A 202 -5.19 16.11 -2.60
CA ASN A 202 -5.79 15.66 -3.88
C ASN A 202 -4.73 15.47 -4.97
N VAL A 203 -3.72 14.67 -4.64
CA VAL A 203 -2.55 14.45 -5.47
C VAL A 203 -2.50 13.00 -5.90
N LEU A 204 -2.44 12.77 -7.20
CA LEU A 204 -2.05 11.49 -7.77
C LEU A 204 -0.53 11.48 -7.86
N PHE A 205 0.11 10.53 -7.20
CA PHE A 205 1.56 10.33 -7.27
C PHE A 205 1.83 8.97 -7.91
N ALA A 206 2.62 8.96 -9.00
CA ALA A 206 2.89 7.78 -9.80
C ALA A 206 4.40 7.56 -9.98
N TRP A 207 4.77 6.29 -9.99
CA TRP A 207 6.14 5.82 -10.16
C TRP A 207 6.20 4.59 -11.06
N LEU A 208 7.30 4.46 -11.77
CA LEU A 208 7.67 3.20 -12.41
C LEU A 208 8.26 2.28 -11.34
N ARG A 209 7.88 1.01 -11.40
CA ARG A 209 8.37 -0.07 -10.55
C ARG A 209 9.00 -1.12 -11.46
N TRP A 210 10.27 -1.41 -11.23
CA TRP A 210 11.03 -2.43 -11.95
C TRP A 210 11.40 -3.58 -11.01
N GLN A 211 11.14 -4.81 -11.46
CA GLN A 211 11.41 -6.08 -10.75
C GLN A 211 12.72 -6.72 -11.23
#